data_AF-A0A1H7VFR6-F1
#
_entry.id   AF-A0A1H7VFR6-F1
#
_cell.length_a   1.000
_cell.length_b   1.000
_cell.length_c   1.000
_cell.angle_alpha   90.00
_cell.angle_beta   90.00
_cell.angle_gamma   90.00
#
_symmetry.space_group_name_H-M   'P 1'
#
loop_
_entity.id
_entity.type
_entity.pdbx_description
1 polymer ?
#
loop_
_entity_poly.entity_id
_entity_poly.type
_entity_poly.pdbx_seq_one_letter_code
_entity_poly.pdbx_strand_id
1 'polypeptide(L)'
;MKKILLLSTVVCLIFMACSKDGGSGTKPTITFKSYSIPFIVDSLVDQFDATFQVTDGDGDIQNKFNFRIILDSDPSTLEDSVFEPRQMPNIGAHKGSKVDAEVIYTLLASDFKFYDPNTKPDSLRMQVFIVDDEGHSSDTITTPKLAILKN
;
A
#
# COMPACT_ATOMS: atom_id res chain seq x y z
N MET A 1 -58.42 -37.40 -21.01
CA MET A 1 -58.30 -36.70 -19.71
C MET A 1 -57.63 -35.35 -19.94
N LYS A 2 -58.11 -34.33 -19.25
CA LYS A 2 -57.91 -32.89 -19.52
C LYS A 2 -56.47 -32.42 -19.26
N LYS A 3 -56.10 -31.40 -20.05
CA LYS A 3 -54.87 -30.58 -19.98
C LYS A 3 -54.79 -29.83 -18.65
N ILE A 4 -53.58 -29.68 -18.08
CA ILE A 4 -53.15 -28.48 -17.36
C ILE A 4 -51.64 -28.26 -17.61
N LEU A 5 -51.32 -27.17 -18.33
CA LEU A 5 -50.02 -26.48 -18.30
C LEU A 5 -49.87 -25.79 -16.94
N LEU A 6 -48.65 -25.68 -16.41
CA LEU A 6 -48.13 -24.51 -15.69
C LEU A 6 -46.61 -24.73 -15.52
N LEU A 7 -45.75 -24.11 -16.33
CA LEU A 7 -45.29 -22.72 -16.33
C LEU A 7 -43.94 -22.61 -15.59
N SER A 8 -42.91 -22.46 -16.42
CA SER A 8 -41.52 -22.10 -16.13
C SER A 8 -41.38 -20.96 -15.13
N THR A 9 -40.51 -21.12 -14.13
CA THR A 9 -39.62 -20.03 -13.67
C THR A 9 -38.37 -20.62 -13.01
N VAL A 10 -37.35 -20.90 -13.81
CA VAL A 10 -35.98 -21.14 -13.30
C VAL A 10 -35.42 -19.78 -12.90
N VAL A 11 -35.32 -19.53 -11.60
CA VAL A 11 -34.59 -18.37 -11.06
C VAL A 11 -33.10 -18.65 -11.25
N CYS A 12 -32.52 -18.10 -12.31
CA CYS A 12 -31.07 -17.92 -12.42
C CYS A 12 -30.65 -16.93 -11.34
N LEU A 13 -30.18 -17.45 -10.20
CA LEU A 13 -29.37 -16.70 -9.26
C LEU A 13 -28.09 -16.30 -9.98
N ILE A 14 -28.07 -15.06 -10.46
CA ILE A 14 -26.87 -14.41 -10.96
C ILE A 14 -25.98 -14.27 -9.73
N PHE A 15 -25.00 -15.17 -9.61
CA PHE A 15 -23.86 -14.90 -8.75
C PHE A 15 -23.29 -13.58 -9.25
N MET A 16 -23.40 -12.53 -8.43
CA MET A 16 -22.50 -11.39 -8.52
C MET A 16 -21.11 -11.95 -8.26
N ALA A 17 -20.49 -12.46 -9.32
CA ALA A 17 -19.06 -12.42 -9.44
C ALA A 17 -18.71 -10.94 -9.37
N CYS A 18 -18.28 -10.47 -8.20
CA CYS A 18 -17.27 -9.43 -8.16
C CYS A 18 -16.11 -10.02 -8.95
N SER A 19 -16.05 -9.73 -10.25
CA SER A 19 -14.80 -9.76 -10.97
C SER A 19 -13.92 -8.78 -10.21
N LYS A 20 -13.13 -9.34 -9.29
CA LYS A 20 -11.93 -8.71 -8.79
C LYS A 20 -11.16 -8.37 -10.05
N ASP A 21 -11.13 -7.09 -10.40
CA ASP A 21 -10.34 -6.54 -11.50
C ASP A 21 -8.89 -6.91 -11.20
N GLY A 22 -8.52 -8.07 -11.73
CA GLY A 22 -7.27 -8.75 -11.47
C GLY A 22 -6.50 -8.81 -12.76
N GLY A 23 -5.68 -7.78 -12.98
CA GLY A 23 -4.49 -7.86 -13.80
C GLY A 23 -4.72 -7.87 -15.31
N SER A 24 -4.92 -6.67 -15.89
CA SER A 24 -4.55 -6.33 -17.28
C SER A 24 -4.76 -4.83 -17.57
N GLY A 25 -4.80 -3.99 -16.53
CA GLY A 25 -4.86 -2.54 -16.70
C GLY A 25 -3.45 -1.95 -16.66
N THR A 26 -3.26 -0.85 -17.36
CA THR A 26 -2.06 0.02 -17.30
C THR A 26 -1.89 0.69 -15.94
N LYS A 27 -2.78 0.43 -14.96
CA LYS A 27 -2.71 1.04 -13.64
C LYS A 27 -1.91 0.13 -12.72
N PRO A 28 -0.78 0.61 -12.15
CA PRO A 28 -0.02 -0.17 -11.20
C PRO A 28 -0.79 -0.32 -9.88
N THR A 29 -0.52 -1.40 -9.17
CA THR A 29 -1.14 -1.72 -7.88
C THR A 29 -0.09 -1.95 -6.81
N ILE A 30 -0.39 -1.49 -5.60
CA ILE A 30 0.47 -1.67 -4.43
C ILE A 30 -0.35 -2.20 -3.25
N THR A 31 0.22 -3.13 -2.50
CA THR A 31 -0.41 -3.71 -1.29
C THR A 31 0.62 -3.84 -0.19
N PHE A 32 0.29 -3.38 1.02
CA PHE A 32 1.13 -3.60 2.19
C PHE A 32 1.10 -5.06 2.64
N LYS A 33 2.27 -5.62 2.95
CA LYS A 33 2.42 -7.01 3.42
C LYS A 33 2.75 -7.07 4.89
N SER A 34 3.81 -6.40 5.33
CA SER A 34 4.30 -6.53 6.70
C SER A 34 5.30 -5.44 7.09
N TYR A 35 5.46 -5.26 8.40
CA TYR A 35 6.63 -4.65 9.01
C TYR A 35 7.57 -5.75 9.51
N SER A 36 8.88 -5.52 9.47
CA SER A 36 9.87 -6.45 10.06
C SER A 36 9.89 -6.42 11.59
N ILE A 37 9.23 -5.44 12.20
CA ILE A 37 9.11 -5.27 13.65
C ILE A 37 7.64 -5.12 14.08
N PRO A 38 7.28 -5.55 15.29
CA PRO A 38 5.92 -5.42 15.82
C PRO A 38 5.60 -4.03 16.40
N PHE A 39 6.62 -3.28 16.81
CA PHE A 39 6.53 -1.93 17.37
C PHE A 39 7.91 -1.26 17.35
N ILE A 40 7.94 0.07 17.34
CA ILE A 40 9.15 0.88 17.42
C ILE A 40 9.46 1.12 18.90
N VAL A 41 10.62 0.66 19.38
CA VAL A 41 11.18 1.13 20.66
C VAL A 41 12.15 2.25 20.34
N ASP A 42 11.77 3.49 20.65
CA ASP A 42 12.49 4.69 20.20
C ASP A 42 14.01 4.65 20.47
N SER A 43 14.36 4.25 21.70
CA SER A 43 15.74 4.21 22.15
C SER A 43 16.58 3.10 21.50
N LEU A 44 15.98 2.17 20.76
CA LEU A 44 16.64 0.95 20.26
C LEU A 44 16.50 0.73 18.75
N VAL A 45 15.43 1.24 18.14
CA VAL A 45 15.14 1.01 16.73
C VAL A 45 15.64 2.20 15.92
N ASP A 46 16.68 1.98 15.13
CA ASP A 46 17.21 2.97 14.19
C ASP A 46 16.87 2.69 12.72
N GLN A 47 16.37 1.48 12.44
CA GLN A 47 15.83 1.12 11.14
C GLN A 47 14.90 -0.09 11.24
N PHE A 48 13.98 -0.22 10.28
CA PHE A 48 13.17 -1.41 10.08
C PHE A 48 12.65 -1.46 8.64
N ASP A 49 12.10 -2.59 8.23
CA ASP A 49 11.63 -2.79 6.86
C ASP A 49 10.11 -2.81 6.80
N ALA A 50 9.57 -2.23 5.74
CA ALA A 50 8.19 -2.39 5.30
C ALA A 50 8.17 -3.11 3.95
N THR A 51 7.41 -4.21 3.88
CA THR A 51 7.28 -5.02 2.68
C THR A 51 5.98 -4.71 1.98
N PHE A 52 6.07 -4.52 0.66
CA PHE A 52 4.94 -4.27 -0.22
C PHE A 52 4.93 -5.27 -1.37
N GLN A 53 3.74 -5.66 -1.80
CA GLN A 53 3.53 -6.31 -3.08
C GLN A 53 3.22 -5.23 -4.12
N VAL A 54 3.97 -5.23 -5.21
CA VAL A 54 3.75 -4.37 -6.38
C VAL A 54 3.39 -5.24 -7.57
N THR A 55 2.35 -4.85 -8.31
CA THR A 55 1.93 -5.53 -9.53
C THR A 55 1.54 -4.52 -10.59
N ASP A 56 2.01 -4.73 -11.80
CA ASP A 56 1.72 -3.89 -12.97
C ASP A 56 1.61 -4.73 -14.24
N GLY A 57 0.67 -4.37 -15.12
CA GLY A 57 0.18 -5.23 -16.20
C GLY A 57 1.05 -5.21 -17.46
N ASP A 58 1.47 -4.02 -17.86
CA ASP A 58 2.34 -3.70 -19.01
C ASP A 58 3.80 -3.54 -18.60
N GLY A 59 4.05 -3.32 -17.31
CA GLY A 59 5.37 -3.45 -16.71
C GLY A 59 6.28 -2.31 -17.12
N ASP A 60 5.80 -1.10 -16.88
CA ASP A 60 6.47 0.17 -17.14
C ASP A 60 6.53 1.05 -15.88
N ILE A 61 6.43 0.44 -14.69
CA ILE A 61 6.56 1.11 -13.38
C ILE A 61 7.75 2.08 -13.35
N GLN A 62 7.50 3.36 -12.99
CA GLN A 62 8.59 4.23 -12.58
C GLN A 62 9.13 3.67 -11.28
N ASN A 63 10.45 3.50 -11.19
CA ASN A 63 11.17 3.08 -9.98
C ASN A 63 11.09 4.11 -8.84
N LYS A 64 9.92 4.70 -8.57
CA LYS A 64 9.64 5.72 -7.58
C LYS A 64 8.48 5.30 -6.69
N PHE A 65 8.78 5.28 -5.41
CA PHE A 65 7.87 5.06 -4.32
C PHE A 65 7.56 6.41 -3.68
N ASN A 66 6.32 6.87 -3.79
CA ASN A 66 5.91 8.11 -3.14
C ASN A 66 5.36 7.74 -1.77
N PHE A 67 6.01 8.22 -0.71
CA PHE A 67 5.58 7.91 0.64
C PHE A 67 5.55 9.15 1.53
N ARG A 68 4.70 9.10 2.55
CA ARG A 68 4.70 10.05 3.65
C ARG A 68 4.42 9.34 4.96
N ILE A 69 5.00 9.86 6.02
CA ILE A 69 4.82 9.38 7.38
C ILE A 69 3.75 10.22 8.06
N ILE A 70 2.87 9.52 8.78
CA ILE A 70 1.84 10.12 9.61
C ILE A 70 2.07 9.65 11.04
N LEU A 71 2.23 10.61 11.93
CA LEU A 71 2.38 10.41 13.36
C LEU A 71 1.12 10.93 14.05
N ASP A 72 0.54 10.13 14.95
CA ASP A 72 -0.66 10.54 15.68
C ASP A 72 -0.39 11.74 16.61
N SER A 73 0.85 11.88 17.09
CA SER A 73 1.24 13.00 17.97
C SER A 73 1.55 14.31 17.24
N ASP A 74 1.70 14.30 15.92
CA ASP A 74 2.11 15.47 15.13
C ASP A 74 1.03 15.84 14.08
N PRO A 75 0.20 16.85 14.37
CA PRO A 75 -0.83 17.34 13.45
C PRO A 75 -0.28 17.81 12.09
N SER A 76 0.98 18.26 12.02
CA SER A 76 1.57 18.70 10.75
C SER A 76 1.69 17.55 9.76
N THR A 77 1.87 16.32 10.26
CA THR A 77 1.92 15.12 9.42
C THR A 77 0.54 14.67 8.91
N LEU A 78 -0.55 15.12 9.55
CA LEU A 78 -1.92 14.71 9.24
C LEU A 78 -2.52 15.48 8.07
N GLU A 79 -2.21 16.77 7.91
CA GLU A 79 -2.87 17.62 6.92
C GLU A 79 -1.97 18.09 5.76
N ASP A 80 -0.65 18.20 5.98
CA ASP A 80 0.22 18.95 5.05
C ASP A 80 1.55 18.25 4.69
N SER A 81 1.71 16.96 5.00
CA SER A 81 2.92 16.24 4.58
C SER A 81 2.90 15.95 3.07
N VAL A 82 3.86 16.56 2.36
CA VAL A 82 4.16 16.27 0.95
C VAL A 82 4.67 14.84 0.82
N PHE A 83 4.21 14.11 -0.18
CA PHE A 83 4.79 12.80 -0.49
C PHE A 83 6.22 12.97 -0.97
N GLU A 84 7.14 12.24 -0.34
CA GLU A 84 8.53 12.19 -0.75
C GLU A 84 8.73 11.06 -1.76
N PRO A 85 9.19 11.37 -2.99
CA PRO A 85 9.56 10.33 -3.94
C PRO A 85 10.89 9.69 -3.50
N ARG A 86 10.90 8.38 -3.33
CA ARG A 86 12.10 7.58 -3.07
C ARG A 86 12.29 6.56 -4.18
N GLN A 87 13.53 6.21 -4.46
CA GLN A 87 13.80 5.18 -5.45
C GLN A 87 13.35 3.81 -4.93
N MET A 88 12.54 3.08 -5.71
CA MET A 88 12.14 1.73 -5.34
C MET A 88 13.37 0.79 -5.31
N PRO A 89 13.54 0.03 -4.23
CA PRO A 89 14.61 -0.96 -4.14
C PRO A 89 14.38 -2.10 -5.14
N ASN A 90 15.39 -2.38 -5.97
CA ASN A 90 15.60 -3.65 -6.68
C ASN A 90 14.49 -4.22 -7.59
N ILE A 91 13.46 -3.46 -7.97
CA ILE A 91 12.55 -3.92 -9.03
C ILE A 91 13.11 -3.73 -10.43
N GLY A 92 14.11 -2.85 -10.63
CA GLY A 92 14.66 -2.56 -11.95
C GLY A 92 13.63 -1.89 -12.88
N ALA A 93 14.10 -1.06 -13.81
CA ALA A 93 13.20 -0.54 -14.85
C ALA A 93 12.91 -1.69 -15.81
N HIS A 94 11.81 -2.41 -15.57
CA HIS A 94 11.26 -3.31 -16.56
C HIS A 94 10.47 -2.47 -17.57
N LYS A 95 10.61 -2.78 -18.86
CA LYS A 95 9.81 -2.19 -19.94
C LYS A 95 9.24 -3.36 -20.73
N GLY A 96 7.95 -3.62 -20.58
CA GLY A 96 7.20 -4.53 -21.46
C GLY A 96 7.00 -5.95 -20.95
N SER A 97 7.07 -6.18 -19.63
CA SER A 97 6.67 -7.47 -19.04
C SER A 97 6.02 -7.25 -17.69
N LYS A 98 4.89 -7.90 -17.44
CA LYS A 98 4.12 -7.85 -16.19
C LYS A 98 5.06 -7.82 -14.98
N VAL A 99 4.97 -6.79 -14.16
CA VAL A 99 5.68 -6.72 -12.87
C VAL A 99 4.84 -7.41 -11.82
N ASP A 100 5.45 -8.28 -11.04
CA ASP A 100 4.86 -8.95 -9.90
C ASP A 100 5.99 -9.20 -8.89
N ALA A 101 6.21 -8.23 -7.99
CA ALA A 101 7.41 -8.18 -7.17
C ALA A 101 7.11 -7.75 -5.72
N GLU A 102 7.87 -8.33 -4.79
CA GLU A 102 7.93 -7.83 -3.43
C GLU A 102 9.00 -6.74 -3.32
N VAL A 103 8.58 -5.57 -2.87
CA VAL A 103 9.44 -4.41 -2.62
C VAL A 103 9.64 -4.28 -1.12
N ILE A 104 10.89 -4.32 -0.68
CA ILE A 104 11.27 -4.11 0.71
C ILE A 104 11.82 -2.71 0.82
N TYR A 105 11.11 -1.84 1.55
CA TYR A 105 11.54 -0.48 1.85
C TYR A 105 12.10 -0.41 3.27
N THR A 106 13.38 -0.08 3.41
CA THR A 106 14.02 0.14 4.71
C THR A 106 13.77 1.57 5.16
N LEU A 107 13.02 1.73 6.25
CA LEU A 107 12.88 2.99 6.96
C LEU A 107 14.08 3.21 7.87
N LEU A 108 14.65 4.41 7.83
CA LEU A 108 15.71 4.85 8.74
C LEU A 108 15.13 5.73 9.84
N ALA A 109 15.85 5.87 10.96
CA ALA A 109 15.47 6.76 12.06
C ALA A 109 15.12 8.17 11.59
N SER A 110 15.85 8.67 10.59
CA SER A 110 15.58 9.96 9.95
C SER A 110 14.27 10.03 9.20
N ASP A 111 13.53 8.94 9.00
CA ASP A 111 12.22 8.94 8.36
C ASP A 111 11.08 8.97 9.40
N PHE A 112 11.32 8.57 10.65
CA PHE A 112 10.25 8.41 11.64
C PHE A 112 10.49 9.07 13.00
N LYS A 113 11.72 9.49 13.32
CA LYS A 113 12.06 10.15 14.60
C LYS A 113 11.98 11.67 14.49
N PHE A 114 10.81 12.18 14.11
CA PHE A 114 10.54 13.62 13.97
C PHE A 114 9.67 14.21 15.10
N TYR A 115 9.35 13.41 16.12
CA TYR A 115 8.35 13.76 17.13
C TYR A 115 8.92 14.34 18.43
N ASP A 116 8.05 14.95 19.22
CA ASP A 116 8.34 15.35 20.60
C ASP A 116 8.45 14.11 21.51
N PRO A 117 9.60 13.87 22.18
CA PRO A 117 9.76 12.73 23.08
C PRO A 117 8.78 12.75 24.28
N ASN A 118 8.16 13.91 24.57
CA ASN A 118 7.27 14.08 25.71
C ASN A 118 5.80 13.72 25.42
N THR A 119 5.40 13.50 24.16
CA THR A 119 4.01 13.11 23.81
C THR A 119 3.83 11.60 23.91
N LYS A 120 3.03 11.12 24.87
CA LYS A 120 2.66 9.69 25.00
C LYS A 120 1.12 9.54 25.06
N PRO A 121 0.50 8.58 24.32
CA PRO A 121 1.08 7.60 23.40
C PRO A 121 1.19 8.08 21.93
N ASP A 122 2.00 7.41 21.11
CA ASP A 122 2.22 7.75 19.70
C ASP A 122 2.19 6.51 18.78
N SER A 123 1.90 6.70 17.49
CA SER A 123 1.94 5.64 16.48
C SER A 123 2.30 6.18 15.11
N LEU A 124 3.00 5.34 14.34
CA LEU A 124 3.37 5.59 12.96
C LEU A 124 2.43 4.87 12.02
N ARG A 125 2.00 5.54 10.96
CA ARG A 125 1.41 4.93 9.78
C ARG A 125 2.01 5.59 8.53
N MET A 126 1.96 4.89 7.42
CA MET A 126 2.52 5.39 6.16
C MET A 126 1.41 5.48 5.13
N GLN A 127 1.45 6.53 4.31
CA GLN A 127 0.69 6.58 3.09
C GLN A 127 1.61 6.44 1.90
N VAL A 128 1.21 5.62 0.95
CA VAL A 128 2.06 5.19 -0.15
C VAL A 128 1.26 5.08 -1.44
N PHE A 129 1.85 5.55 -2.54
CA PHE A 129 1.42 5.21 -3.90
C PHE A 129 2.63 5.10 -4.84
N ILE A 130 2.40 4.50 -6.00
CA ILE A 130 3.40 4.33 -7.07
C ILE A 130 2.85 4.88 -8.38
N VAL A 131 3.74 5.25 -9.29
CA VAL A 131 3.38 5.80 -10.61
C VAL A 131 4.12 5.00 -11.68
N ASP A 132 3.51 4.79 -12.84
CA ASP A 132 4.17 4.19 -14.00
C ASP A 132 4.84 5.25 -14.91
N ASP A 133 5.54 4.81 -15.96
CA ASP A 133 6.24 5.71 -16.91
C ASP A 133 5.26 6.56 -17.74
N GLU A 134 4.03 6.09 -17.97
CA GLU A 134 2.96 6.82 -18.66
C GLU A 134 2.21 7.83 -17.77
N GLY A 135 2.48 7.84 -16.48
CA GLY A 135 1.91 8.76 -15.49
C GLY A 135 0.63 8.26 -14.80
N HIS A 136 0.23 6.99 -14.98
CA HIS A 136 -0.84 6.41 -14.18
C HIS A 136 -0.37 6.14 -12.75
N SER A 137 -1.16 6.59 -11.79
CA SER A 137 -0.92 6.39 -10.37
C SER A 137 -1.73 5.21 -9.85
N SER A 138 -1.13 4.41 -8.97
CA SER A 138 -1.88 3.49 -8.11
C SER A 138 -2.81 4.25 -7.18
N ASP A 139 -3.75 3.53 -6.56
CA ASP A 139 -4.44 4.06 -5.40
C ASP A 139 -3.46 4.27 -4.24
N THR A 140 -3.70 5.31 -3.43
CA THR A 140 -2.94 5.53 -2.21
C THR A 140 -3.41 4.56 -1.14
N ILE A 141 -2.48 3.77 -0.60
CA ILE A 141 -2.76 2.88 0.53
C ILE A 141 -2.28 3.52 1.82
N THR A 142 -2.95 3.21 2.93
CA THR A 142 -2.49 3.54 4.28
C THR A 142 -2.11 2.26 5.01
N THR A 143 -0.92 2.19 5.59
CA THR A 143 -0.48 1.01 6.34
C THR A 143 -1.16 0.91 7.71
N PRO A 144 -1.18 -0.29 8.32
CA PRO A 144 -1.58 -0.44 9.71
C PRO A 144 -0.72 0.42 10.65
N LYS A 145 -1.30 0.79 11.79
CA LYS A 145 -0.56 1.52 12.82
C LYS A 145 0.56 0.66 13.41
N LEU A 146 1.75 1.24 13.51
CA LEU A 146 2.88 0.70 14.23
C LEU A 146 3.09 1.52 15.50
N ALA A 147 2.95 0.89 16.67
CA ALA A 147 3.06 1.59 17.94
C ALA A 147 4.50 2.09 18.18
N ILE A 148 4.63 3.29 18.75
CA ILE A 148 5.91 3.85 19.19
C ILE A 148 5.96 3.82 20.71
N LEU A 149 6.85 3.00 21.25
CA LEU A 149 7.16 2.93 22.68
C LEU A 149 8.29 3.90 22.98
N LYS A 150 7.94 5.01 23.61
CA LYS A 150 8.88 6.02 24.10
C LYS A 150 9.30 5.62 25.51
N ASN A 151 10.59 5.39 25.73
CA ASN A 151 11.16 5.16 27.06
C ASN A 151 11.66 6.49 27.62
#